data_AF-A0A9C7UY88-F1
#
_entry.id   AF-A0A9C7UY88-F1
#
_cell.length_a   1.000
_cell.length_b   1.000
_cell.length_c   1.000
_cell.angle_alpha   90.00
_cell.angle_beta   90.00
_cell.angle_gamma   90.00
#
_symmetry.space_group_name_H-M   'P 1'
#
loop_
_entity.id
_entity.type
_entity.pdbx_description
1 polymer ?
#
loop_
_entity_poly.entity_id
_entity_poly.type
_entity_poly.pdbx_seq_one_letter_code
_entity_poly.pdbx_strand_id
1 'polypeptide(L)'
;MSEWRDTIRTEITRYCSQNDTQEFSLQDFLEFSKSIVQEKFPENNTWEASIRRTLQELRDADELEALGNGRYQIKDLESSSDKTSSRDPPIPGSTLNVKVQYALTHYTEAKSEGDWDHSVVSLINSELPEEFRTRLQHNATKTDEITSEHLQVRGSSGKGRMANIPWIGVFDRRVAEGPRDGLYVVYLFDTVEDRLFLTLNQGMTELKENLGLGPTKEVLSHRAEILRSQIDLENFEMESIDLPSQLLTGRNKYYGDSTICYRSYDASQFPSVQICFG
;
A
#
# COMPACT_ATOMS: atom_id res chain seq x y z
N MET A 1 3.32 -20.07 -5.17
CA MET A 1 2.73 -20.52 -6.45
C MET A 1 3.82 -20.60 -7.52
N SER A 2 3.60 -21.22 -8.69
CA SER A 2 4.61 -21.27 -9.75
C SER A 2 4.63 -19.95 -10.54
N GLU A 3 5.81 -19.44 -10.88
CA GLU A 3 6.00 -18.19 -11.64
C GLU A 3 5.18 -18.17 -12.95
N TRP A 4 4.99 -19.35 -13.55
CA TRP A 4 4.11 -19.57 -14.69
C TRP A 4 2.65 -19.21 -14.37
N ARG A 5 2.08 -19.77 -13.30
CA ARG A 5 0.68 -19.54 -12.91
C ARG A 5 0.41 -18.05 -12.62
N ASP A 6 1.33 -17.39 -11.94
CA ASP A 6 1.21 -15.97 -11.60
C ASP A 6 1.28 -15.08 -12.85
N THR A 7 2.13 -15.45 -13.82
CA THR A 7 2.19 -14.76 -15.13
C THR A 7 0.87 -14.93 -15.89
N ILE A 8 0.30 -16.13 -15.91
CA ILE A 8 -0.97 -16.37 -16.58
C ILE A 8 -2.12 -15.62 -15.88
N ARG A 9 -2.19 -15.60 -14.55
CA ARG A 9 -3.18 -14.78 -13.80
C ARG A 9 -3.05 -13.30 -14.15
N THR A 10 -1.84 -12.77 -14.17
CA THR A 10 -1.57 -11.36 -14.51
C THR A 10 -2.03 -11.03 -15.92
N GLU A 11 -1.74 -11.90 -16.88
CA GLU A 11 -2.15 -11.70 -18.27
C GLU A 11 -3.67 -11.79 -18.44
N ILE A 12 -4.36 -12.65 -17.68
CA ILE A 12 -5.83 -12.73 -17.67
C ILE A 12 -6.42 -11.40 -17.17
N THR A 13 -5.91 -10.88 -16.06
CA THR A 13 -6.34 -9.57 -15.53
C THR A 13 -6.03 -8.44 -16.52
N ARG A 14 -4.86 -8.46 -17.17
CA ARG A 14 -4.48 -7.49 -18.20
C ARG A 14 -5.41 -7.52 -19.40
N TYR A 15 -5.78 -8.71 -19.87
CA TYR A 15 -6.74 -8.87 -20.97
C TYR A 15 -8.11 -8.28 -20.60
N CYS A 16 -8.62 -8.65 -19.42
CA CYS A 16 -9.92 -8.25 -18.93
C CYS A 16 -10.02 -6.73 -18.72
N SER A 17 -8.97 -6.12 -18.16
CA SER A 17 -8.88 -4.67 -17.98
C SER A 17 -8.80 -3.89 -19.30
N GLN A 18 -8.06 -4.39 -20.30
CA GLN A 18 -7.95 -3.72 -21.61
C GLN A 18 -9.22 -3.80 -22.44
N ASN A 19 -10.06 -4.81 -22.21
CA ASN A 19 -11.29 -5.05 -22.97
C ASN A 19 -12.56 -4.72 -22.17
N ASP A 20 -12.43 -4.16 -20.96
CA ASP A 20 -13.54 -3.84 -20.04
C ASP A 20 -14.54 -4.99 -19.90
N THR A 21 -14.01 -6.20 -19.68
CA THR A 21 -14.77 -7.45 -19.63
C THR A 21 -14.24 -8.34 -18.53
N GLN A 22 -15.08 -9.22 -17.99
CA GLN A 22 -14.67 -10.30 -17.09
C GLN A 22 -14.64 -11.66 -17.80
N GLU A 23 -14.92 -11.68 -19.10
CA GLU A 23 -14.98 -12.88 -19.93
C GLU A 23 -13.91 -12.85 -21.02
N PHE A 24 -13.32 -14.01 -21.29
CA PHE A 24 -12.37 -14.19 -22.39
C PHE A 24 -12.51 -15.56 -23.04
N SER A 25 -12.13 -15.65 -24.33
CA SER A 25 -11.97 -16.92 -25.00
C SER A 25 -10.52 -17.40 -24.90
N LEU A 26 -10.31 -18.71 -24.89
CA LEU A 26 -8.97 -19.31 -24.92
C LEU A 26 -8.15 -18.79 -26.11
N GLN A 27 -8.78 -18.64 -27.26
CA GLN A 27 -8.09 -18.24 -28.49
C GLN A 27 -7.58 -16.80 -28.39
N ASP A 28 -8.44 -15.88 -27.96
CA ASP A 28 -8.08 -14.47 -27.80
C ASP A 28 -7.00 -14.29 -26.73
N PHE A 29 -7.11 -15.06 -25.64
CA PHE A 29 -6.11 -15.04 -24.57
C PHE A 29 -4.74 -15.58 -25.01
N LEU A 30 -4.71 -16.66 -25.79
CA LEU A 30 -3.46 -17.21 -26.35
C LEU A 30 -2.78 -16.20 -27.27
N GLU A 31 -3.53 -15.49 -28.10
CA GLU A 31 -3.00 -14.46 -29.00
C GLU A 31 -2.48 -13.25 -28.22
N PHE A 32 -3.25 -12.80 -27.22
CA PHE A 32 -2.92 -11.65 -26.38
C PHE A 32 -1.67 -11.84 -25.52
N SER A 33 -1.51 -13.03 -24.94
CA SER A 33 -0.44 -13.35 -23.99
C SER A 33 0.83 -13.88 -24.67
N LYS A 34 0.78 -14.22 -25.97
CA LYS A 34 1.86 -14.87 -26.71
C LYS A 34 3.23 -14.20 -26.51
N SER A 35 3.33 -12.90 -26.77
CA SER A 35 4.62 -12.18 -26.75
C SER A 35 5.24 -12.20 -25.36
N ILE A 36 4.44 -11.92 -24.32
CA ILE A 36 4.91 -11.88 -22.92
C ILE A 36 5.31 -13.28 -22.45
N VAL A 37 4.51 -14.29 -22.76
CA VAL A 37 4.77 -15.67 -22.35
C VAL A 37 6.03 -16.22 -23.02
N GLN A 38 6.25 -15.91 -24.31
CA GLN A 38 7.44 -16.33 -25.03
C GLN A 38 8.70 -15.58 -24.59
N GLU A 39 8.60 -14.29 -24.27
CA GLU A 39 9.71 -13.50 -23.74
C GLU A 39 10.13 -13.97 -22.35
N LYS A 40 9.15 -14.25 -21.47
CA LYS A 40 9.39 -14.61 -20.08
C LYS A 40 9.76 -16.09 -19.90
N PHE A 41 9.24 -16.97 -20.77
CA PHE A 41 9.53 -18.41 -20.75
C PHE A 41 10.03 -18.90 -22.11
N PRO A 42 11.22 -18.44 -22.55
CA PRO A 42 11.75 -18.75 -23.90
C PRO A 42 12.03 -20.24 -24.10
N GLU A 43 12.30 -20.98 -23.02
CA GLU A 43 12.54 -22.43 -23.05
C GLU A 43 11.25 -23.27 -23.15
N ASN A 44 10.05 -22.66 -23.00
CA ASN A 44 8.78 -23.38 -23.05
C ASN A 44 8.21 -23.47 -24.47
N ASN A 45 8.66 -24.48 -25.21
CA ASN A 45 8.16 -24.76 -26.57
C ASN A 45 6.70 -25.27 -26.62
N THR A 46 6.07 -25.50 -25.47
CA THR A 46 4.70 -26.02 -25.33
C THR A 46 3.76 -25.05 -24.62
N TRP A 47 4.06 -23.75 -24.70
CA TRP A 47 3.38 -22.69 -23.95
C TRP A 47 1.84 -22.72 -24.08
N GLU A 48 1.27 -23.02 -25.25
CA GLU A 48 -0.20 -23.13 -25.41
C GLU A 48 -0.82 -24.25 -24.56
N ALA A 49 -0.16 -25.41 -24.51
CA ALA A 49 -0.60 -26.54 -23.70
C ALA A 49 -0.42 -26.25 -22.20
N SER A 50 0.67 -25.57 -21.85
CA SER A 50 0.92 -25.08 -20.48
C SER A 50 -0.15 -24.07 -20.04
N ILE A 51 -0.62 -23.18 -20.94
CA ILE A 51 -1.68 -22.20 -20.63
C ILE A 51 -2.99 -22.94 -20.36
N ARG A 52 -3.36 -23.88 -21.22
CA ARG A 52 -4.58 -24.69 -21.04
C ARG A 52 -4.58 -25.43 -19.70
N ARG A 53 -3.43 -26.01 -19.33
CA ARG A 53 -3.25 -26.67 -18.03
C ARG A 53 -3.42 -25.69 -16.87
N THR A 54 -2.87 -24.49 -16.97
CA THR A 54 -3.00 -23.48 -15.92
C THR A 54 -4.42 -22.94 -15.80
N LEU A 55 -5.12 -22.70 -16.91
CA LEU A 55 -6.55 -22.33 -16.86
C LEU A 55 -7.39 -23.43 -16.20
N GLN A 56 -7.02 -24.70 -16.41
CA GLN A 56 -7.63 -25.83 -15.74
C GLN A 56 -7.36 -25.80 -14.22
N GLU A 57 -6.11 -25.54 -13.80
CA GLU A 57 -5.74 -25.38 -12.39
C GLU A 57 -6.45 -24.19 -11.71
N LEU A 58 -6.59 -23.05 -12.42
CA LEU A 58 -7.32 -21.87 -11.93
C LEU A 58 -8.83 -22.14 -11.80
N ARG A 59 -9.41 -22.92 -12.71
CA ARG A 59 -10.80 -23.37 -12.61
C ARG A 59 -11.00 -24.30 -11.42
N ASP A 60 -10.08 -25.24 -11.20
CA ASP A 60 -10.16 -26.18 -10.09
C ASP A 60 -9.95 -25.48 -8.73
N ALA A 61 -9.32 -24.30 -8.74
CA ALA A 61 -9.17 -23.41 -7.59
C ALA A 61 -10.34 -22.40 -7.43
N ASP A 62 -11.42 -22.52 -8.22
CA ASP A 62 -12.61 -21.64 -8.22
C ASP A 62 -12.33 -20.17 -8.58
N GLU A 63 -11.17 -19.88 -9.17
CA GLU A 63 -10.79 -18.52 -9.60
C GLU A 63 -11.41 -18.17 -10.97
N LEU A 64 -11.64 -19.19 -11.79
CA LEU A 64 -12.25 -19.09 -13.12
C LEU A 64 -13.46 -20.00 -13.24
N GLU A 65 -14.52 -19.52 -13.89
CA GLU A 65 -15.65 -20.33 -14.31
C GLU A 65 -15.59 -20.62 -15.81
N ALA A 66 -15.78 -21.88 -16.19
CA ALA A 66 -15.85 -22.28 -17.59
C ALA A 66 -17.28 -22.11 -18.12
N LEU A 67 -17.49 -21.17 -19.04
CA LEU A 67 -18.79 -20.89 -19.66
C LEU A 67 -19.12 -21.82 -20.85
N GLY A 68 -18.23 -22.76 -21.17
CA GLY A 68 -18.34 -23.65 -22.32
C GLY A 68 -17.78 -23.05 -23.62
N ASN A 69 -17.53 -23.91 -24.61
CA ASN A 69 -16.92 -23.55 -25.91
C ASN A 69 -15.57 -22.83 -25.82
N GLY A 70 -14.77 -23.16 -24.80
CA GLY A 70 -13.45 -22.55 -24.59
C GLY A 70 -13.50 -21.11 -24.08
N ARG A 71 -14.62 -20.68 -23.48
CA ARG A 71 -14.76 -19.39 -22.80
C ARG A 71 -14.67 -19.52 -21.30
N TYR A 72 -14.13 -18.49 -20.67
CA TYR A 72 -13.87 -18.40 -19.24
C TYR A 72 -14.38 -17.06 -18.71
N GLN A 73 -14.87 -17.06 -17.48
CA GLN A 73 -15.23 -15.87 -16.73
C GLN A 73 -14.43 -15.82 -15.43
N ILE A 74 -13.95 -14.64 -15.05
CA ILE A 74 -13.31 -14.42 -13.75
C ILE A 74 -14.39 -14.48 -12.67
N LYS A 75 -14.24 -15.38 -11.69
CA LYS A 75 -15.11 -15.43 -10.50
C LYS A 75 -14.52 -14.65 -9.36
N ASP A 76 -13.29 -15.01 -9.00
CA ASP A 76 -12.60 -14.41 -7.88
C ASP A 76 -11.11 -14.62 -8.04
N LEU A 77 -10.48 -13.80 -8.88
CA LEU A 77 -9.02 -13.77 -8.98
C LEU A 77 -8.38 -13.05 -7.77
N GLU A 78 -9.19 -12.53 -6.83
CA GLU A 78 -8.78 -11.79 -5.64
C GLU A 78 -9.04 -12.54 -4.31
N SER A 79 -9.89 -13.57 -4.26
CA SER A 79 -10.10 -14.40 -3.06
C SER A 79 -9.44 -15.78 -3.17
N SER A 80 -8.21 -15.86 -2.68
CA SER A 80 -7.73 -17.10 -2.07
C SER A 80 -6.84 -16.77 -0.88
N SER A 81 -7.42 -16.09 0.12
CA SER A 81 -6.96 -16.15 1.50
C SER A 81 -8.05 -16.84 2.32
N ASP A 82 -8.14 -18.17 2.22
CA ASP A 82 -8.29 -19.00 3.41
C ASP A 82 -8.34 -20.49 3.08
N LYS A 83 -7.20 -21.15 3.35
CA LYS A 83 -7.07 -22.42 4.07
C LYS A 83 -5.73 -23.05 3.70
N THR A 84 -4.64 -22.50 4.23
CA THR A 84 -3.55 -23.37 4.72
C THR A 84 -2.87 -22.66 5.87
N SER A 85 -3.11 -23.21 7.07
CA SER A 85 -2.31 -22.98 8.25
C SER A 85 -0.86 -23.40 7.98
N SER A 86 0.02 -22.48 7.64
CA SER A 86 1.46 -22.57 7.95
C SER A 86 2.18 -21.31 7.49
N ARG A 87 2.74 -20.57 8.46
CA ARG A 87 4.01 -19.82 8.37
C ARG A 87 4.53 -19.58 6.93
N ASP A 88 3.99 -18.61 6.21
CA ASP A 88 4.62 -18.12 4.97
C ASP A 88 5.17 -16.70 5.18
N PRO A 89 6.50 -16.49 5.12
CA PRO A 89 7.12 -15.18 5.03
C PRO A 89 7.21 -14.72 3.56
N PRO A 90 7.62 -13.47 3.32
CA PRO A 90 6.84 -12.32 2.82
C PRO A 90 6.29 -12.50 1.38
N ILE A 91 5.77 -11.44 0.74
CA ILE A 91 5.53 -11.45 -0.72
C ILE A 91 6.68 -10.74 -1.47
N PRO A 92 7.86 -11.36 -1.65
CA PRO A 92 8.88 -10.85 -2.57
C PRO A 92 8.32 -10.73 -4.00
N GLY A 93 8.49 -9.58 -4.62
CA GLY A 93 8.13 -9.35 -6.03
C GLY A 93 6.68 -8.94 -6.30
N SER A 94 5.83 -8.77 -5.28
CA SER A 94 4.49 -8.19 -5.47
C SER A 94 4.51 -6.67 -5.62
N THR A 95 3.45 -6.15 -6.22
CA THR A 95 3.27 -4.70 -6.42
C THR A 95 3.11 -3.98 -5.09
N LEU A 96 3.40 -2.68 -5.08
CA LEU A 96 3.28 -1.85 -3.88
C LEU A 96 1.84 -1.84 -3.32
N ASN A 97 0.83 -1.84 -4.19
CA ASN A 97 -0.58 -1.95 -3.80
C ASN A 97 -0.83 -3.24 -3.00
N VAL A 98 -0.40 -4.40 -3.50
CA VAL A 98 -0.59 -5.69 -2.80
C VAL A 98 0.07 -5.68 -1.41
N LYS A 99 1.27 -5.09 -1.29
CA LYS A 99 1.94 -4.95 0.01
C LYS A 99 1.15 -4.05 0.97
N VAL A 100 0.62 -2.93 0.48
CA VAL A 100 -0.21 -2.01 1.29
C VAL A 100 -1.51 -2.68 1.71
N GLN A 101 -2.19 -3.37 0.80
CA GLN A 101 -3.42 -4.11 1.08
C GLN A 101 -3.17 -5.19 2.12
N TYR A 102 -2.10 -5.98 1.98
CA TYR A 102 -1.71 -6.97 2.97
C TYR A 102 -1.47 -6.34 4.35
N ALA A 103 -0.81 -5.17 4.39
CA ALA A 103 -0.62 -4.42 5.64
C ALA A 103 -1.93 -3.94 6.26
N LEU A 104 -2.91 -3.47 5.47
CA LEU A 104 -4.21 -3.05 5.98
C LEU A 104 -5.02 -4.23 6.57
N THR A 105 -5.03 -5.37 5.87
CA THR A 105 -5.91 -6.50 6.23
C THR A 105 -5.33 -7.45 7.26
N HIS A 106 -4.00 -7.63 7.32
CA HIS A 106 -3.37 -8.63 8.20
C HIS A 106 -2.77 -8.03 9.48
N TYR A 107 -2.62 -6.69 9.58
CA TYR A 107 -2.04 -6.08 10.77
C TYR A 107 -2.92 -6.24 12.01
N THR A 108 -4.24 -6.20 11.85
CA THR A 108 -5.20 -6.37 12.96
C THR A 108 -5.05 -7.75 13.61
N GLU A 109 -4.87 -8.80 12.81
CA GLU A 109 -4.61 -10.16 13.29
C GLU A 109 -3.32 -10.22 14.10
N ALA A 110 -2.18 -9.85 13.49
CA ALA A 110 -0.87 -9.84 14.14
C ALA A 110 -0.89 -9.07 15.47
N LYS A 111 -1.56 -7.91 15.49
CA LYS A 111 -1.71 -7.09 16.68
C LYS A 111 -2.56 -7.75 17.76
N SER A 112 -3.64 -8.43 17.38
CA SER A 112 -4.54 -9.09 18.33
C SER A 112 -3.85 -10.25 19.06
N GLU A 113 -2.93 -10.93 18.37
CA GLU A 113 -2.14 -12.04 18.89
C GLU A 113 -0.86 -11.56 19.59
N GLY A 114 -0.47 -10.30 19.38
CA GLY A 114 0.81 -9.77 19.84
C GLY A 114 2.00 -10.41 19.12
N ASP A 115 1.78 -10.88 17.89
CA ASP A 115 2.77 -11.55 17.07
C ASP A 115 3.70 -10.54 16.38
N TRP A 116 4.88 -10.35 16.97
CA TRP A 116 5.92 -9.50 16.40
C TRP A 116 6.70 -10.16 15.27
N ASP A 117 6.61 -11.48 15.13
CA ASP A 117 7.28 -12.27 14.10
C ASP A 117 6.42 -12.43 12.83
N HIS A 118 5.17 -11.98 12.87
CA HIS A 118 4.28 -11.97 11.71
C HIS A 118 4.88 -11.18 10.55
N SER A 119 4.78 -11.71 9.33
CA SER A 119 5.30 -11.09 8.10
C SER A 119 4.85 -9.64 7.88
N VAL A 120 3.63 -9.28 8.28
CA VAL A 120 3.09 -7.91 8.17
C VAL A 120 3.88 -6.89 8.99
N VAL A 121 4.47 -7.32 10.11
CA VAL A 121 5.29 -6.46 10.97
C VAL A 121 6.60 -6.13 10.27
N SER A 122 7.26 -7.11 9.66
CA SER A 122 8.46 -6.91 8.83
C SER A 122 8.14 -6.07 7.59
N LEU A 123 6.99 -6.33 6.96
CA LEU A 123 6.54 -5.59 5.79
C LEU A 123 6.41 -4.09 6.08
N ILE A 124 5.76 -3.73 7.18
CA ILE A 124 5.58 -2.33 7.61
C ILE A 124 6.91 -1.72 8.07
N ASN A 125 7.70 -2.43 8.88
CA ASN A 125 8.90 -1.86 9.49
C ASN A 125 10.09 -1.71 8.52
N SER A 126 10.14 -2.54 7.48
CA SER A 126 11.32 -2.67 6.61
C SER A 126 10.96 -2.63 5.14
N GLU A 127 10.18 -3.58 4.63
CA GLU A 127 10.03 -3.78 3.18
C GLU A 127 9.31 -2.62 2.47
N LEU A 128 8.21 -2.12 3.03
CA LEU A 128 7.52 -0.95 2.49
C LEU A 128 8.43 0.30 2.56
N PRO A 129 9.07 0.65 3.69
CA PRO A 129 10.05 1.74 3.71
C PRO A 129 11.16 1.65 2.63
N GLU A 130 11.71 0.46 2.38
CA GLU A 130 12.72 0.25 1.31
C GLU A 130 12.15 0.52 -0.09
N GLU A 131 10.95 0.01 -0.36
CA GLU A 131 10.25 0.21 -1.64
C GLU A 131 9.97 1.70 -1.90
N PHE A 132 9.45 2.40 -0.88
CA PHE A 132 9.17 3.84 -0.96
C PHE A 132 10.45 4.64 -1.21
N ARG A 133 11.55 4.30 -0.51
CA ARG A 133 12.83 4.98 -0.70
C ARG A 133 13.38 4.78 -2.11
N THR A 134 13.34 3.56 -2.62
CA THR A 134 13.82 3.22 -3.97
C THR A 134 13.09 4.02 -5.04
N ARG A 135 11.76 4.13 -4.91
CA ARG A 135 10.93 4.90 -5.85
C ARG A 135 11.13 6.41 -5.71
N LEU A 136 11.28 6.92 -4.49
CA LEU A 136 11.64 8.32 -4.25
C LEU A 136 12.97 8.68 -4.88
N GLN A 137 13.99 7.82 -4.77
CA GLN A 137 15.29 8.03 -5.41
C GLN A 137 15.18 8.04 -6.94
N HIS A 138 14.36 7.17 -7.53
CA HIS A 138 14.16 7.12 -8.97
C HIS A 138 13.43 8.37 -9.51
N ASN A 139 12.43 8.85 -8.77
CA ASN A 139 11.59 9.99 -9.17
C ASN A 139 12.18 11.37 -8.80
N ALA A 140 12.98 11.46 -7.73
CA ALA A 140 13.61 12.72 -7.28
C ALA A 140 14.59 13.33 -8.30
N THR A 141 15.05 12.54 -9.28
CA THR A 141 15.84 13.05 -10.41
C THR A 141 15.08 14.05 -11.30
N LYS A 142 13.75 14.20 -11.13
CA LYS A 142 12.90 15.07 -11.95
C LYS A 142 12.32 16.30 -11.25
N THR A 143 12.30 16.35 -9.91
CA THR A 143 11.71 17.46 -9.16
C THR A 143 12.81 18.31 -8.57
N ASP A 144 12.88 19.56 -9.01
CA ASP A 144 13.93 20.52 -8.66
C ASP A 144 14.15 20.60 -7.13
N GLU A 145 15.43 20.56 -6.72
CA GLU A 145 15.97 20.91 -5.39
C GLU A 145 15.83 19.94 -4.20
N ILE A 146 15.08 18.83 -4.28
CA ILE A 146 15.07 17.80 -3.20
C ILE A 146 15.97 16.62 -3.58
N THR A 147 17.19 16.61 -3.06
CA THR A 147 18.06 15.44 -3.16
C THR A 147 17.59 14.34 -2.20
N SER A 148 17.43 13.13 -2.73
CA SER A 148 16.99 11.95 -1.96
C SER A 148 17.91 11.60 -0.79
N GLU A 149 19.13 12.17 -0.74
CA GLU A 149 20.11 11.94 0.34
C GLU A 149 19.68 12.51 1.69
N HIS A 150 18.82 13.55 1.69
CA HIS A 150 18.29 14.14 2.91
C HIS A 150 17.01 13.47 3.39
N LEU A 151 16.40 12.62 2.55
CA LEU A 151 15.16 11.93 2.87
C LEU A 151 15.43 10.64 3.63
N GLN A 152 14.76 10.50 4.76
CA GLN A 152 14.75 9.31 5.58
C GLN A 152 13.36 8.69 5.58
N VAL A 153 13.25 7.47 5.06
CA VAL A 153 12.02 6.68 5.09
C VAL A 153 12.11 5.65 6.20
N ARG A 154 11.11 5.63 7.09
CA ARG A 154 10.99 4.69 8.22
C ARG A 154 9.58 4.15 8.32
N GLY A 155 9.44 2.89 8.71
CA GLY A 155 8.17 2.30 9.10
C GLY A 155 8.11 2.01 10.59
N SER A 156 6.92 1.99 11.17
CA SER A 156 6.73 1.54 12.54
C SER A 156 5.38 0.88 12.78
N SER A 157 5.46 -0.36 13.24
CA SER A 157 4.37 -1.12 13.87
C SER A 157 4.28 -0.90 15.38
N GLY A 158 5.01 0.08 15.93
CA GLY A 158 5.12 0.35 17.37
C GLY A 158 6.45 -0.09 17.99
N LYS A 159 6.70 0.34 19.23
CA LYS A 159 7.88 -0.05 20.03
C LYS A 159 7.45 -0.49 21.43
N GLY A 160 7.74 -1.75 21.78
CA GLY A 160 7.34 -2.38 23.04
C GLY A 160 5.85 -2.75 23.12
N ARG A 161 4.97 -1.94 22.54
CA ARG A 161 3.57 -2.27 22.28
C ARG A 161 3.26 -2.00 20.81
N MET A 162 2.54 -2.92 20.18
CA MET A 162 2.08 -2.75 18.80
C MET A 162 1.17 -1.52 18.70
N ALA A 163 1.42 -0.69 17.69
CA ALA A 163 0.68 0.53 17.46
C ALA A 163 -0.78 0.20 17.12
N ASN A 164 -1.71 1.09 17.46
CA ASN A 164 -3.05 0.97 16.91
C ASN A 164 -3.09 1.45 15.44
N ILE A 165 -2.21 2.38 15.08
CA ILE A 165 -2.08 2.92 13.74
C ILE A 165 -0.62 2.75 13.35
N PRO A 166 -0.25 1.68 12.62
CA PRO A 166 1.08 1.58 12.06
C PRO A 166 1.27 2.67 11.01
N TRP A 167 2.52 3.00 10.69
CA TRP A 167 2.82 4.10 9.79
C TRP A 167 4.11 3.92 9.00
N ILE A 168 4.21 4.64 7.88
CA ILE A 168 5.45 4.84 7.12
C ILE A 168 5.67 6.35 6.99
N GLY A 169 6.76 6.86 7.55
CA GLY A 169 7.11 8.27 7.53
C GLY A 169 8.24 8.55 6.55
N VAL A 170 8.13 9.68 5.85
CA VAL A 170 9.16 10.26 4.99
C VAL A 170 9.57 11.60 5.61
N PHE A 171 10.82 11.66 6.07
CA PHE A 171 11.35 12.78 6.84
C PHE A 171 12.51 13.42 6.07
N ASP A 172 12.43 14.73 5.80
CA ASP A 172 13.59 15.50 5.41
C ASP A 172 14.39 15.86 6.66
N ARG A 173 15.61 15.32 6.79
CA ARG A 173 16.46 15.48 7.98
C ARG A 173 16.88 16.93 8.26
N ARG A 174 16.69 17.84 7.29
CA ARG A 174 16.90 19.29 7.48
C ARG A 174 15.76 19.94 8.28
N VAL A 175 14.59 19.30 8.31
CA VAL A 175 13.34 19.83 8.90
C VAL A 175 12.86 18.96 10.08
N ALA A 176 12.96 17.63 9.97
CA ALA A 176 12.49 16.69 10.97
C ALA A 176 13.35 15.41 10.98
N GLU A 177 13.76 14.94 12.15
CA GLU A 177 14.43 13.62 12.33
C GLU A 177 13.45 12.49 12.68
N GLY A 178 12.16 12.83 12.82
CA GLY A 178 11.07 11.89 13.10
C GLY A 178 9.72 12.60 13.37
N PRO A 179 8.71 11.87 13.87
CA PRO A 179 7.34 12.39 14.00
C PRO A 179 7.11 13.29 15.24
N ARG A 180 8.17 13.80 15.87
CA ARG A 180 8.07 14.57 17.12
C ARG A 180 8.07 16.07 16.87
N ASP A 181 8.76 16.50 15.83
CA ASP A 181 9.12 17.88 15.51
C ASP A 181 9.08 18.12 14.00
N GLY A 182 9.05 19.41 13.62
CA GLY A 182 9.05 19.84 12.23
C GLY A 182 7.81 19.45 11.42
N LEU A 183 7.95 19.53 10.10
CA LEU A 183 6.98 19.06 9.12
C LEU A 183 7.46 17.74 8.52
N TYR A 184 6.54 16.81 8.32
CA TYR A 184 6.87 15.50 7.76
C TYR A 184 5.70 14.90 7.02
N VAL A 185 6.01 14.01 6.08
CA VAL A 185 5.00 13.23 5.37
C VAL A 185 4.85 11.88 6.05
N VAL A 186 3.62 11.41 6.23
CA VAL A 186 3.37 10.10 6.81
C VAL A 186 2.18 9.40 6.15
N TYR A 187 2.35 8.10 5.94
CA TYR A 187 1.28 7.17 5.62
C TYR A 187 0.75 6.58 6.91
N LEU A 188 -0.53 6.80 7.21
CA LEU A 188 -1.22 6.27 8.38
C LEU A 188 -2.18 5.16 7.95
N PHE A 189 -2.00 3.97 8.51
CA PHE A 189 -2.81 2.80 8.19
C PHE A 189 -4.04 2.76 9.11
N ASP A 190 -5.20 3.03 8.52
CA ASP A 190 -6.49 2.79 9.14
C ASP A 190 -6.91 1.35 8.83
N THR A 191 -6.63 0.46 9.78
CA THR A 191 -6.94 -0.98 9.69
C THR A 191 -8.36 -1.30 10.16
N VAL A 192 -9.19 -0.29 10.44
CA VAL A 192 -10.62 -0.45 10.78
C VAL A 192 -11.48 -0.18 9.56
N GLU A 193 -11.13 0.85 8.79
CA GLU A 193 -11.86 1.22 7.57
C GLU A 193 -11.12 0.84 6.27
N ASP A 194 -10.01 0.09 6.38
CA ASP A 194 -9.15 -0.33 5.27
C ASP A 194 -8.67 0.82 4.37
N ARG A 195 -8.29 1.93 5.02
CA ARG A 195 -7.81 3.15 4.37
C ARG A 195 -6.35 3.43 4.67
N LEU A 196 -5.65 3.96 3.68
CA LEU A 196 -4.33 4.54 3.85
C LEU A 196 -4.43 6.04 3.67
N PHE A 197 -4.03 6.80 4.68
CA PHE A 197 -3.94 8.26 4.60
C PHE A 197 -2.50 8.66 4.31
N LEU A 198 -2.27 9.36 3.19
CA LEU A 198 -1.06 10.13 2.96
C LEU A 198 -1.28 11.53 3.51
N THR A 199 -0.53 11.91 4.54
CA THR A 199 -0.71 13.20 5.19
C THR A 199 0.58 14.01 5.21
N LEU A 200 0.45 15.33 5.06
CA LEU A 200 1.45 16.28 5.54
C LEU A 200 1.12 16.61 6.99
N ASN A 201 2.00 16.23 7.92
CA ASN A 201 1.81 16.41 9.35
C ASN A 201 2.84 17.36 9.95
N GLN A 202 2.48 17.92 11.11
CA GLN A 202 3.35 18.74 11.94
C GLN A 202 3.58 18.09 13.31
N GLY A 203 4.81 18.18 13.80
CA GLY A 203 5.23 17.68 15.10
C GLY A 203 4.57 18.43 16.26
N MET A 204 4.18 17.68 17.29
CA MET A 204 3.43 18.21 18.44
C MET A 204 4.08 17.92 19.79
N THR A 205 5.22 17.22 19.84
CA THR A 205 5.79 16.73 21.10
C THR A 205 6.17 17.89 22.02
N GLU A 206 6.91 18.87 21.51
CA GLU A 206 7.33 20.03 22.29
C GLU A 206 6.13 20.88 22.74
N LEU A 207 5.14 21.10 21.86
CA LEU A 207 3.92 21.84 22.18
C LEU A 207 3.16 21.17 23.33
N LYS A 208 2.99 19.84 23.24
CA LYS A 208 2.28 19.06 24.25
C LYS A 208 2.99 19.09 25.60
N GLU A 209 4.31 18.96 25.61
CA GLU A 209 5.12 18.99 26.83
C GLU A 209 5.05 20.36 27.52
N ASN A 210 5.00 21.45 26.75
CA ASN A 210 5.01 22.82 27.28
C ASN A 210 3.62 23.38 27.63
N LEU A 211 2.57 23.04 26.86
CA LEU A 211 1.26 23.70 26.94
C LEU A 211 0.13 22.78 27.43
N GLY A 212 0.34 21.47 27.46
CA GLY A 212 -0.72 20.50 27.73
C GLY A 212 -1.71 20.35 26.57
N LEU A 213 -2.76 19.55 26.78
CA LEU A 213 -3.52 18.93 25.69
C LEU A 213 -4.43 19.89 24.91
N GLY A 214 -5.17 20.75 25.61
CA GLY A 214 -6.13 21.66 24.98
C GLY A 214 -5.44 22.72 24.11
N PRO A 215 -4.50 23.50 24.68
CA PRO A 215 -3.81 24.55 23.92
C PRO A 215 -2.99 24.01 22.75
N THR A 216 -2.44 22.79 22.87
CA THR A 216 -1.71 22.15 21.75
C THR A 216 -2.60 22.00 20.52
N LYS A 217 -3.85 21.55 20.68
CA LYS A 217 -4.76 21.37 19.54
C LYS A 217 -5.05 22.70 18.85
N GLU A 218 -5.34 23.76 19.63
CA GLU A 218 -5.58 25.11 19.08
C GLU A 218 -4.37 25.63 18.30
N VAL A 219 -3.16 25.44 18.83
CA VAL A 219 -1.92 25.83 18.14
C VAL A 219 -1.72 25.04 16.85
N LEU A 220 -1.96 23.72 16.86
CA LEU A 220 -1.84 22.88 15.66
C LEU A 220 -2.83 23.30 14.58
N SER A 221 -4.11 23.51 14.94
CA SER A 221 -5.15 23.98 14.03
C SER A 221 -4.78 25.31 13.40
N HIS A 222 -4.35 26.29 14.20
CA HIS A 222 -3.97 27.61 13.69
C HIS A 222 -2.73 27.56 12.78
N ARG A 223 -1.73 26.75 13.13
CA ARG A 223 -0.56 26.53 12.27
C ARG A 223 -0.95 25.87 10.94
N ALA A 224 -1.85 24.89 10.97
CA ALA A 224 -2.34 24.23 9.77
C ALA A 224 -3.05 25.22 8.85
N GLU A 225 -3.89 26.11 9.38
CA GLU A 225 -4.53 27.19 8.60
C GLU A 225 -3.52 28.10 7.90
N ILE A 226 -2.48 28.54 8.61
CA ILE A 226 -1.42 29.36 8.02
C ILE A 226 -0.70 28.59 6.90
N LEU A 227 -0.33 27.33 7.14
CA LEU A 227 0.37 26.52 6.14
C LEU A 227 -0.49 26.23 4.91
N ARG A 228 -1.78 25.94 5.09
CA ARG A 228 -2.76 25.77 4.00
C ARG A 228 -2.89 27.01 3.12
N SER A 229 -2.66 28.21 3.67
CA SER A 229 -2.65 29.44 2.87
C SER A 229 -1.40 29.63 2.01
N GLN A 230 -0.35 28.82 2.24
CA GLN A 230 0.95 28.91 1.58
C GLN A 230 1.22 27.74 0.63
N ILE A 231 0.45 26.67 0.71
CA ILE A 231 0.60 25.48 -0.12
C ILE A 231 -0.69 25.24 -0.90
N ASP A 232 -0.55 24.84 -2.15
CA ASP A 232 -1.64 24.35 -2.99
C ASP A 232 -1.16 23.05 -3.61
N LEU A 233 -1.80 21.93 -3.21
CA LEU A 233 -1.41 20.58 -3.60
C LEU A 233 -2.57 19.94 -4.34
N GLU A 234 -2.34 19.59 -5.60
CA GLU A 234 -3.36 18.95 -6.42
C GLU A 234 -3.74 17.59 -5.82
N ASN A 235 -5.04 17.28 -5.80
CA ASN A 235 -5.58 16.03 -5.24
C ASN A 235 -5.38 15.84 -3.74
N PHE A 236 -5.11 16.91 -2.97
CA PHE A 236 -5.11 16.87 -1.51
C PHE A 236 -6.30 17.64 -0.94
N GLU A 237 -6.90 17.07 0.10
CA GLU A 237 -7.88 17.74 0.94
C GLU A 237 -7.17 18.62 1.97
N MET A 238 -7.55 19.90 2.00
CA MET A 238 -6.88 20.93 2.80
C MET A 238 -7.48 21.06 4.20
N GLU A 239 -7.64 19.93 4.88
CA GLU A 239 -8.22 19.81 6.22
C GLU A 239 -7.51 18.72 7.06
N SER A 240 -7.95 18.56 8.31
CA SER A 240 -7.47 17.48 9.19
C SER A 240 -8.19 16.17 8.86
N ILE A 241 -7.60 15.03 9.23
CA ILE A 241 -8.29 13.73 9.14
C ILE A 241 -8.98 13.36 10.46
N ASP A 242 -10.11 12.67 10.33
CA ASP A 242 -10.72 11.94 11.44
C ASP A 242 -10.34 10.46 11.35
N LEU A 243 -9.74 9.95 12.42
CA LEU A 243 -9.35 8.54 12.53
C LEU A 243 -10.35 7.78 13.39
N PRO A 244 -10.65 6.50 13.08
CA PRO A 244 -11.62 5.72 13.84
C PRO A 244 -11.30 5.68 15.32
N SER A 245 -12.31 5.97 16.16
CA SER A 245 -12.17 6.02 17.62
C SER A 245 -11.56 4.75 18.24
N GLN A 246 -11.76 3.60 17.61
CA GLN A 246 -11.22 2.28 17.98
C GLN A 246 -9.69 2.23 17.86
N LEU A 247 -9.13 3.01 16.93
CA LEU A 247 -7.69 3.13 16.75
C LEU A 247 -7.08 4.17 17.70
N LEU A 248 -7.87 5.08 18.25
CA LEU A 248 -7.36 6.18 19.05
C LEU A 248 -6.98 5.76 20.48
N THR A 249 -5.81 6.24 20.89
CA THR A 249 -5.22 6.10 22.22
C THR A 249 -4.61 7.43 22.63
N GLY A 250 -4.22 7.59 23.89
CA GLY A 250 -3.51 8.78 24.34
C GLY A 250 -2.21 9.10 23.59
N ARG A 251 -1.65 8.14 22.83
CA ARG A 251 -0.38 8.29 22.08
C ARG A 251 -0.56 8.74 20.62
N ASN A 252 -1.68 8.41 20.00
CA ASN A 252 -1.93 8.64 18.57
C ASN A 252 -3.20 9.45 18.27
N LYS A 253 -4.00 9.82 19.30
CA LYS A 253 -5.21 10.66 19.12
C LYS A 253 -4.99 12.03 18.47
N TYR A 254 -3.73 12.43 18.29
CA TYR A 254 -3.35 13.70 17.67
C TYR A 254 -2.88 13.55 16.24
N TYR A 255 -2.83 12.33 15.69
CA TYR A 255 -2.37 12.15 14.32
C TYR A 255 -3.23 12.93 13.33
N GLY A 256 -4.55 12.94 13.53
CA GLY A 256 -5.48 13.76 12.75
C GLY A 256 -5.37 15.26 13.03
N ASP A 257 -5.28 15.66 14.30
CA ASP A 257 -5.11 17.08 14.68
C ASP A 257 -3.79 17.69 14.14
N SER A 258 -2.75 16.86 13.96
CA SER A 258 -1.47 17.24 13.38
C SER A 258 -1.49 17.32 11.86
N THR A 259 -2.58 16.93 11.19
CA THR A 259 -2.67 16.92 9.73
C THR A 259 -2.94 18.31 9.18
N ILE A 260 -2.06 18.74 8.27
CA ILE A 260 -2.21 19.98 7.52
C ILE A 260 -3.08 19.71 6.29
N CYS A 261 -2.76 18.68 5.51
CA CYS A 261 -3.56 18.24 4.37
C CYS A 261 -3.34 16.75 4.14
N TYR A 262 -4.25 16.11 3.41
CA TYR A 262 -4.17 14.68 3.17
C TYR A 262 -4.72 14.25 1.82
N ARG A 263 -4.36 13.02 1.44
CA ARG A 263 -5.05 12.23 0.42
C ARG A 263 -5.29 10.85 0.99
N SER A 264 -6.51 10.33 0.84
CA SER A 264 -6.87 8.98 1.26
C SER A 264 -6.90 8.02 0.08
N TYR A 265 -6.57 6.75 0.34
CA TYR A 265 -6.70 5.65 -0.60
C TYR A 265 -7.45 4.51 0.08
N ASP A 266 -8.47 3.99 -0.57
CA ASP A 266 -8.97 2.66 -0.23
C ASP A 266 -7.92 1.62 -0.61
N ALA A 267 -7.90 0.48 0.09
CA ALA A 267 -6.93 -0.59 -0.15
C ALA A 267 -6.85 -1.00 -1.64
N SER A 268 -7.98 -1.00 -2.36
CA SER A 268 -8.07 -1.33 -3.78
C SER A 268 -7.59 -0.22 -4.72
N GLN A 269 -7.50 1.03 -4.24
CA GLN A 269 -7.18 2.21 -5.05
C GLN A 269 -5.75 2.73 -4.86
N PHE A 270 -4.92 2.04 -4.07
CA PHE A 270 -3.54 2.47 -3.86
C PHE A 270 -2.71 2.39 -5.16
N PRO A 271 -2.02 3.45 -5.59
CA PRO A 271 -1.37 3.46 -6.89
C PRO A 271 -0.18 2.50 -6.94
N SER A 272 -0.12 1.70 -8.01
CA SER A 272 0.94 0.71 -8.23
C SER A 272 2.22 1.31 -8.84
N VAL A 273 2.13 2.46 -9.51
CA VAL A 273 3.21 2.96 -10.39
C VAL A 273 3.69 4.38 -10.04
N GLN A 274 2.88 5.22 -9.41
CA GLN A 274 3.21 6.63 -9.19
C GLN A 274 3.06 6.97 -7.71
N ILE A 275 4.18 7.24 -7.02
CA ILE A 275 4.11 7.80 -5.67
C ILE A 275 3.51 9.20 -5.80
N CYS A 276 2.49 9.47 -4.99
CA CYS A 276 1.66 10.67 -4.97
C CYS A 276 2.38 11.91 -4.42
N PHE A 277 3.53 12.23 -4.98
CA PHE A 277 4.24 13.51 -4.78
C PHE A 277 4.24 14.37 -6.05
N GLY A 278 3.31 14.09 -6.97
CA GLY A 278 3.05 14.92 -8.15
C GLY A 278 1.86 15.82 -7.87
#